data_AF-A0A9P7JZJ8-F1
#
_entry.id   AF-A0A9P7JZJ8-F1
#
_cell.length_a   1.000
_cell.length_b   1.000
_cell.length_c   1.000
_cell.angle_alpha   90.00
_cell.angle_beta   90.00
_cell.angle_gamma   90.00
#
_symmetry.space_group_name_H-M   'P 1'
#
loop_
_entity.id
_entity.type
_entity.pdbx_description
1 polymer ?
#
loop_
_entity_poly.entity_id
_entity_poly.type
_entity_poly.pdbx_seq_one_letter_code
_entity_poly.pdbx_strand_id
1 'polypeptide(L)'
;MDVVYDDSDLQYKVNTQGSVFGVATQCLAEWRSNFGSTGLAIMIDFYARNKDTDTKELGQALMEDFAFLFEDMDNIDTMQVFRSPFMLQLFTTAHLHSIIGHAEVTALKTDVLASIGVASVLSICAASLECAIKCLSDGAIDIDSDALDMRPAQRKRKLRTPRTFNKATGNHSTTEHAFSINNWGSVTTSYVIGVKKKGESFLRETTSMAWKLLKKSGNAALRKYISLNDEDEEENIDQHCMLW
;
A
#
# COMPACT_ATOMS: atom_id res chain seq x y z
N MET A 1 15.15 -5.53 -35.92
CA MET A 1 15.27 -5.01 -34.56
C MET A 1 16.71 -4.58 -34.39
N ASP A 2 16.97 -3.28 -34.35
CA ASP A 2 18.32 -2.77 -34.08
C ASP A 2 18.61 -2.94 -32.59
N VAL A 3 19.64 -3.73 -32.28
CA VAL A 3 20.15 -3.90 -30.93
C VAL A 3 21.03 -2.68 -30.64
N VAL A 4 20.48 -1.72 -29.90
CA VAL A 4 21.12 -0.43 -29.58
C VAL A 4 22.28 -0.55 -28.57
N TYR A 5 22.46 -1.73 -27.98
CA TYR A 5 23.53 -2.01 -27.02
C TYR A 5 24.20 -3.35 -27.35
N ASP A 6 24.99 -3.37 -28.42
CA ASP A 6 25.80 -4.54 -28.83
C ASP A 6 27.24 -4.45 -28.29
N ASP A 7 27.42 -3.83 -27.12
CA ASP A 7 28.73 -3.63 -26.51
C ASP A 7 28.77 -4.33 -25.15
N SER A 8 29.00 -5.64 -25.19
CA SER A 8 29.17 -6.50 -24.02
C SER A 8 30.38 -6.14 -23.15
N ASP A 9 31.19 -5.16 -23.55
CA ASP A 9 32.44 -4.77 -22.88
C ASP A 9 32.33 -3.48 -22.03
N LEU A 10 31.20 -2.77 -22.08
CA LEU A 10 30.98 -1.60 -21.21
C LEU A 10 30.55 -2.02 -19.81
N GLN A 11 31.52 -2.26 -18.93
CA GLN A 11 31.28 -2.39 -17.49
C GLN A 11 30.77 -1.07 -16.91
N TYR A 12 29.45 -0.87 -16.92
CA TYR A 12 28.81 0.27 -16.28
C TYR A 12 28.82 0.09 -14.75
N LYS A 13 29.64 0.89 -14.06
CA LYS A 13 29.67 0.92 -12.59
C LYS A 13 28.67 1.94 -12.07
N VAL A 14 27.64 1.48 -11.36
CA VAL A 14 26.69 2.36 -10.67
C VAL A 14 27.43 3.15 -9.57
N ASN A 15 27.35 4.47 -9.66
CA ASN A 15 27.90 5.40 -8.66
C ASN A 15 26.73 6.05 -7.90
N THR A 16 26.84 6.18 -6.58
CA THR A 16 25.82 6.84 -5.73
C THR A 16 25.63 8.33 -6.05
N GLN A 17 26.60 8.96 -6.70
CA GLN A 17 26.52 10.33 -7.23
C GLN A 17 26.13 10.38 -8.72
N GLY A 18 25.89 9.22 -9.34
CA GLY A 18 25.54 9.10 -10.75
C GLY A 18 24.03 9.26 -11.01
N SER A 19 23.69 9.62 -12.26
CA SER A 19 22.31 9.80 -12.70
C SER A 19 21.44 8.55 -12.51
N VAL A 20 21.97 7.35 -12.79
CA VAL A 20 21.24 6.08 -12.62
C VAL A 20 20.83 5.86 -11.17
N PHE A 21 21.73 6.12 -10.22
CA PHE A 21 21.40 6.02 -8.80
C PHE A 21 20.37 7.08 -8.37
N GLY A 22 20.50 8.30 -8.89
CA GLY A 22 19.53 9.37 -8.66
C GLY A 22 18.13 8.99 -9.12
N VAL A 23 17.98 8.49 -10.35
CA VAL A 23 16.69 8.04 -10.92
C VAL A 23 16.14 6.87 -10.12
N ALA A 24 16.95 5.86 -9.78
CA ALA A 24 16.50 4.73 -8.98
C ALA A 24 16.01 5.16 -7.58
N THR A 25 16.69 6.12 -6.96
CA THR A 25 16.30 6.69 -5.66
C THR A 25 14.99 7.46 -5.77
N GLN A 26 14.81 8.24 -6.84
CA GLN A 26 13.57 8.95 -7.11
C GLN A 26 12.40 7.97 -7.32
N CYS A 27 12.55 6.97 -8.18
CA CYS A 27 11.52 5.95 -8.41
C CYS A 27 11.14 5.23 -7.11
N LEU A 28 12.13 4.91 -6.26
CA LEU A 28 11.88 4.31 -4.95
C LEU A 28 11.10 5.25 -4.02
N ALA A 29 11.41 6.55 -4.03
CA ALA A 29 10.71 7.55 -3.23
C ALA A 29 9.25 7.73 -3.70
N GLU A 30 9.02 7.80 -5.01
CA GLU A 30 7.69 7.88 -5.61
C GLU A 30 6.87 6.62 -5.29
N TRP A 31 7.47 5.45 -5.45
CA TRP A 31 6.83 4.17 -5.12
C TRP A 31 6.43 4.09 -3.63
N ARG A 32 7.30 4.50 -2.71
CA ARG A 32 6.98 4.56 -1.27
C ARG A 32 5.88 5.60 -0.96
N SER A 33 5.93 6.76 -1.61
CA SER A 33 4.92 7.80 -1.46
C SER A 33 3.53 7.33 -1.93
N ASN A 34 3.51 6.47 -2.96
CA ASN A 34 2.27 5.85 -3.44
C ASN A 34 1.60 4.99 -2.37
N PHE A 35 2.35 4.19 -1.59
CA PHE A 35 1.76 3.43 -0.48
C PHE A 35 1.20 4.33 0.61
N GLY A 36 1.97 5.32 1.06
CA GLY A 36 1.52 6.22 2.13
C GLY A 36 0.23 6.96 1.74
N SER A 37 0.19 7.51 0.52
CA SER A 37 -0.98 8.25 0.03
C SER A 37 -2.20 7.34 -0.23
N THR A 38 -1.98 6.13 -0.76
CA THR A 38 -3.06 5.17 -1.01
C THR A 38 -3.60 4.59 0.30
N GLY A 39 -2.72 4.23 1.25
CA GLY A 39 -3.12 3.74 2.57
C GLY A 39 -3.94 4.78 3.32
N LEU A 40 -3.51 6.05 3.26
CA LEU A 40 -4.27 7.16 3.82
C LEU A 40 -5.66 7.30 3.16
N ALA A 41 -5.74 7.21 1.82
CA ALA A 41 -7.02 7.29 1.12
C ALA A 41 -7.99 6.17 1.51
N ILE A 42 -7.48 4.93 1.70
CA ILE A 42 -8.28 3.78 2.16
C ILE A 42 -8.81 4.05 3.58
N MET A 43 -7.95 4.51 4.49
CA MET A 43 -8.38 4.79 5.87
C MET A 43 -9.38 5.95 5.96
N ILE A 44 -9.20 7.01 5.18
CA ILE A 44 -10.18 8.11 5.12
C ILE A 44 -11.54 7.61 4.65
N ASP A 45 -11.58 6.79 3.59
CA ASP A 45 -12.83 6.21 3.09
C ASP A 45 -13.49 5.30 4.15
N PHE A 46 -12.69 4.52 4.88
CA PHE A 46 -13.20 3.69 5.97
C PHE A 46 -13.79 4.52 7.12
N TYR A 47 -13.06 5.51 7.62
CA TYR A 47 -13.52 6.38 8.71
C TYR A 47 -14.77 7.18 8.30
N ALA A 48 -14.80 7.67 7.07
CA ALA A 48 -15.96 8.38 6.50
C ALA A 48 -17.25 7.56 6.55
N ARG A 49 -17.16 6.24 6.32
CA ARG A 49 -18.31 5.32 6.38
C ARG A 49 -18.70 4.94 7.81
N ASN A 50 -17.82 5.17 8.79
CA ASN A 50 -18.02 4.87 10.20
C ASN A 50 -18.11 6.15 11.05
N LYS A 51 -18.77 7.18 10.51
CA LYS A 51 -18.90 8.51 11.15
C LYS A 51 -19.69 8.52 12.48
N ASP A 52 -20.41 7.44 12.76
CA ASP A 52 -21.19 7.29 14.00
C ASP A 52 -20.30 6.93 15.20
N THR A 53 -19.03 6.57 14.94
CA THR A 53 -18.00 6.32 15.96
C THR A 53 -17.00 7.47 15.98
N ASP A 54 -16.57 7.88 17.17
CA ASP A 54 -15.51 8.87 17.30
C ASP A 54 -14.20 8.41 16.62
N THR A 55 -13.51 9.31 15.94
CA THR A 55 -12.32 8.97 15.14
C THR A 55 -11.19 8.41 16.00
N LYS A 56 -11.06 8.86 17.25
CA LYS A 56 -10.03 8.39 18.16
C LYS A 56 -10.41 7.01 18.70
N GLU A 57 -11.67 6.79 19.05
CA GLU A 57 -12.19 5.49 19.48
C GLU A 57 -12.04 4.43 18.39
N LEU A 58 -12.46 4.75 17.16
CA LEU A 58 -12.32 3.85 16.00
C LEU A 58 -10.85 3.50 15.74
N GLY A 59 -9.97 4.50 15.82
CA GLY A 59 -8.54 4.29 15.65
C GLY A 59 -7.91 3.45 16.74
N GLN A 60 -8.33 3.63 17.99
CA GLN A 60 -7.90 2.78 19.10
C GLN A 60 -8.34 1.33 18.88
N ALA A 61 -9.59 1.09 18.47
CA ALA A 61 -10.08 -0.24 18.16
C ALA A 61 -9.30 -0.92 17.02
N LEU A 62 -8.96 -0.17 15.96
CA LEU A 62 -8.12 -0.71 14.88
C LEU A 62 -6.69 -1.05 15.34
N MET A 63 -6.13 -0.24 16.24
CA MET A 63 -4.77 -0.42 16.77
C MET A 63 -4.69 -1.49 17.85
N GLU A 64 -5.78 -1.74 18.58
CA GLU A 64 -5.88 -2.82 19.56
C GLU A 64 -5.62 -4.16 18.87
N ASP A 65 -4.64 -4.89 19.39
CA ASP A 65 -4.12 -6.14 18.82
C ASP A 65 -3.80 -6.11 17.32
N PHE A 66 -3.60 -4.92 16.74
CA PHE A 66 -3.44 -4.69 15.31
C PHE A 66 -4.61 -5.26 14.48
N ALA A 67 -5.86 -5.11 14.94
CA ALA A 67 -7.07 -5.59 14.28
C ALA A 67 -7.11 -5.28 12.77
N PHE A 68 -6.60 -4.11 12.35
CA PHE A 68 -6.52 -3.72 10.94
C PHE A 68 -5.70 -4.65 10.03
N LEU A 69 -4.92 -5.58 10.58
CA LEU A 69 -4.15 -6.59 9.83
C LEU A 69 -4.92 -7.86 9.54
N PHE A 70 -6.00 -8.13 10.27
CA PHE A 70 -6.73 -9.39 10.21
C PHE A 70 -7.87 -9.34 9.18
N GLU A 71 -8.15 -10.49 8.57
CA GLU A 71 -9.22 -10.65 7.60
C GLU A 71 -10.60 -10.36 8.23
N ASP A 72 -10.79 -10.86 9.44
CA ASP A 72 -11.94 -10.60 10.30
C ASP A 72 -11.44 -9.88 11.56
N MET A 73 -11.96 -8.68 11.81
CA MET A 73 -11.57 -7.85 12.96
C MET A 73 -12.22 -8.33 14.26
N ASP A 74 -13.34 -9.06 14.17
CA ASP A 74 -14.08 -9.58 15.32
C ASP A 74 -13.61 -11.00 15.70
N ASN A 75 -13.02 -11.72 14.74
CA ASN A 75 -12.48 -13.07 14.93
C ASN A 75 -11.01 -13.17 14.51
N ILE A 76 -10.12 -12.91 15.47
CA ILE A 76 -8.67 -12.87 15.25
C ILE A 76 -8.11 -14.28 14.96
N ASP A 77 -8.02 -14.63 13.67
CA ASP A 77 -7.24 -15.77 13.21
C ASP A 77 -5.80 -15.33 12.91
N THR A 78 -4.88 -15.71 13.79
CA THR A 78 -3.45 -15.43 13.58
C THR A 78 -2.90 -16.01 12.28
N MET A 79 -3.51 -17.03 11.69
CA MET A 79 -3.10 -17.56 10.38
C MET A 79 -3.44 -16.60 9.22
N GLN A 80 -4.43 -15.72 9.40
CA GLN A 80 -4.89 -14.76 8.38
C GLN A 80 -4.36 -13.33 8.58
N VAL A 81 -3.49 -13.08 9.57
CA VAL A 81 -2.86 -11.76 9.74
C VAL A 81 -2.11 -11.33 8.47
N PHE A 82 -2.17 -10.03 8.13
CA PHE A 82 -1.71 -9.40 6.89
C PHE A 82 -2.62 -9.63 5.66
N ARG A 83 -3.84 -10.14 5.85
CA ARG A 83 -4.82 -10.37 4.77
C ARG A 83 -6.11 -9.57 4.95
N SER A 84 -6.12 -8.57 5.82
CA SER A 84 -7.28 -7.67 5.93
C SER A 84 -7.67 -7.08 4.57
N PRO A 85 -8.96 -6.70 4.41
CA PRO A 85 -9.40 -5.99 3.22
C PRO A 85 -8.53 -4.76 2.91
N PHE A 86 -8.12 -4.01 3.93
CA PHE A 86 -7.23 -2.86 3.79
C PHE A 86 -5.86 -3.23 3.24
N MET A 87 -5.26 -4.29 3.77
CA MET A 87 -3.94 -4.79 3.35
C MET A 87 -3.98 -5.25 1.90
N LEU A 88 -4.99 -6.03 1.53
CA LEU A 88 -5.14 -6.56 0.17
C LEU A 88 -5.46 -5.45 -0.83
N GLN A 89 -6.32 -4.50 -0.47
CA GLN A 89 -6.62 -3.33 -1.30
C GLN A 89 -5.37 -2.47 -1.51
N LEU A 90 -4.63 -2.16 -0.45
CA LEU A 90 -3.40 -1.36 -0.55
C LEU A 90 -2.33 -2.07 -1.37
N PHE A 91 -2.13 -3.37 -1.14
CA PHE A 91 -1.17 -4.17 -1.90
C PHE A 91 -1.51 -4.18 -3.39
N THR A 92 -2.79 -4.37 -3.71
CA THR A 92 -3.28 -4.36 -5.09
C THR A 92 -3.07 -3.00 -5.76
N THR A 93 -3.51 -1.93 -5.09
CA THR A 93 -3.58 -0.59 -5.69
C THR A 93 -2.24 0.14 -5.72
N ALA A 94 -1.40 -0.02 -4.69
CA ALA A 94 -0.11 0.67 -4.62
C ALA A 94 1.04 -0.13 -5.27
N HIS A 95 0.99 -1.47 -5.20
CA HIS A 95 2.05 -2.31 -5.76
C HIS A 95 1.66 -2.94 -7.09
N LEU A 96 0.64 -3.81 -7.10
CA LEU A 96 0.36 -4.64 -8.29
C LEU A 96 0.02 -3.79 -9.51
N HIS A 97 -0.80 -2.75 -9.36
CA HIS A 97 -1.04 -1.77 -10.44
C HIS A 97 0.24 -1.14 -10.98
N SER A 98 1.20 -0.85 -10.11
CA SER A 98 2.47 -0.19 -10.48
C SER A 98 3.45 -1.13 -11.18
N ILE A 99 3.19 -2.44 -11.20
CA ILE A 99 4.07 -3.44 -11.84
C ILE A 99 3.38 -4.21 -12.98
N ILE A 100 2.08 -3.97 -13.23
CA ILE A 100 1.39 -4.54 -14.38
C ILE A 100 2.04 -4.05 -15.67
N GLY A 101 2.27 -4.97 -16.61
CA GLY A 101 2.81 -4.66 -17.94
C GLY A 101 4.30 -4.32 -17.94
N HIS A 102 4.99 -4.44 -16.81
CA HIS A 102 6.44 -4.29 -16.77
C HIS A 102 7.14 -5.45 -17.48
N ALA A 103 8.15 -5.13 -18.28
CA ALA A 103 8.95 -6.12 -18.98
C ALA A 103 9.76 -6.97 -17.99
N GLU A 104 9.74 -8.28 -18.20
CA GLU A 104 10.64 -9.19 -17.51
C GLU A 104 12.07 -8.96 -18.01
N VAL A 105 13.00 -8.73 -17.08
CA VAL A 105 14.42 -8.56 -17.40
C VAL A 105 15.17 -9.73 -16.78
N THR A 106 15.25 -10.84 -17.50
CA THR A 106 15.85 -12.10 -17.02
C THR A 106 17.29 -11.92 -16.50
N ALA A 107 18.06 -11.02 -17.11
CA ALA A 107 19.43 -10.69 -16.66
C ALA A 107 19.47 -10.15 -15.20
N LEU A 108 18.38 -9.55 -14.74
CA LEU A 108 18.23 -9.02 -13.37
C LEU A 108 17.51 -10.00 -12.43
N LYS A 109 17.10 -11.19 -12.91
CA LYS A 109 16.35 -12.19 -12.13
C LYS A 109 15.12 -11.58 -11.45
N THR A 110 14.35 -10.82 -12.23
CA THR A 110 13.20 -10.04 -11.73
C THR A 110 12.13 -10.90 -11.08
N ASP A 111 11.98 -12.15 -11.52
CA ASP A 111 11.11 -13.18 -10.93
C ASP A 111 11.52 -13.54 -9.50
N VAL A 112 12.82 -13.82 -9.29
CA VAL A 112 13.39 -14.11 -7.97
C VAL A 112 13.25 -12.89 -7.08
N LEU A 113 13.60 -11.69 -7.58
CA LEU A 113 13.47 -10.44 -6.83
C LEU A 113 12.01 -10.14 -6.44
N ALA A 114 11.05 -10.39 -7.33
CA ALA A 114 9.64 -10.22 -7.05
C ALA A 114 9.17 -11.17 -5.94
N SER A 115 9.56 -12.45 -5.99
CA SER A 115 9.16 -13.43 -4.99
C SER A 115 9.69 -13.12 -3.59
N ILE A 116 10.96 -12.71 -3.46
CA ILE A 116 11.56 -12.35 -2.15
C ILE A 116 11.07 -10.99 -1.65
N GLY A 117 10.63 -10.12 -2.57
CA GLY A 117 10.20 -8.75 -2.28
C GLY A 117 8.82 -8.65 -1.64
N VAL A 118 7.94 -9.65 -1.84
CA VAL A 118 6.55 -9.62 -1.34
C VAL A 118 6.49 -9.35 0.16
N ALA A 119 7.38 -9.96 0.94
CA ALA A 119 7.41 -9.73 2.39
C ALA A 119 7.63 -8.25 2.74
N SER A 120 8.53 -7.58 2.02
CA SER A 120 8.77 -6.15 2.20
C SER A 120 7.58 -5.30 1.76
N VAL A 121 6.91 -5.68 0.67
CA VAL A 121 5.73 -4.97 0.18
C VAL A 121 4.59 -5.03 1.20
N LEU A 122 4.24 -6.22 1.69
CA LEU A 122 3.20 -6.37 2.72
C LEU A 122 3.55 -5.59 4.00
N SER A 123 4.84 -5.56 4.37
CA SER A 123 5.28 -4.79 5.53
C SER A 123 5.14 -3.29 5.34
N ILE A 124 5.38 -2.79 4.13
CA ILE A 124 5.14 -1.39 3.79
C ILE A 124 3.63 -1.09 3.80
N CYS A 125 2.78 -2.01 3.33
CA CYS A 125 1.33 -1.86 3.45
C CYS A 125 0.90 -1.71 4.92
N ALA A 126 1.33 -2.63 5.79
CA ALA A 126 1.01 -2.61 7.21
C ALA A 126 1.47 -1.29 7.87
N ALA A 127 2.72 -0.90 7.65
CA ALA A 127 3.25 0.34 8.20
C ALA A 127 2.52 1.59 7.65
N SER A 128 2.11 1.58 6.38
CA SER A 128 1.37 2.71 5.78
C SER A 128 -0.03 2.84 6.37
N LEU A 129 -0.71 1.73 6.62
CA LEU A 129 -2.02 1.71 7.28
C LEU A 129 -1.92 2.16 8.73
N GLU A 130 -0.95 1.64 9.49
CA GLU A 130 -0.68 2.09 10.86
C GLU A 130 -0.40 3.60 10.91
N CYS A 131 0.41 4.10 9.98
CA CYS A 131 0.69 5.53 9.85
C CYS A 131 -0.59 6.33 9.58
N ALA A 132 -1.43 5.87 8.66
CA ALA A 132 -2.68 6.53 8.33
C ALA A 132 -3.65 6.54 9.52
N ILE A 133 -3.80 5.41 10.22
CA ILE A 133 -4.65 5.30 11.42
C ILE A 133 -4.19 6.30 12.47
N LYS A 134 -2.90 6.30 12.85
CA LYS A 134 -2.37 7.26 13.84
C LYS A 134 -2.60 8.71 13.42
N CYS A 135 -2.37 9.05 12.15
CA CYS A 135 -2.58 10.42 11.67
C CYS A 135 -4.05 10.87 11.78
N LEU A 136 -5.01 9.96 11.58
CA LEU A 136 -6.43 10.26 11.71
C LEU A 136 -6.85 10.33 13.18
N SER A 137 -6.44 9.35 14.01
CA SER A 137 -6.79 9.28 15.43
C SER A 137 -6.22 10.43 16.26
N ASP A 138 -5.03 10.91 15.90
CA ASP A 138 -4.39 12.05 16.56
C ASP A 138 -4.98 13.40 16.09
N GLY A 139 -5.98 13.39 15.20
CA GLY A 139 -6.55 14.60 14.59
C GLY A 139 -5.55 15.36 13.71
N ALA A 140 -4.44 14.70 13.34
CA ALA A 140 -3.40 15.28 12.52
C ALA A 140 -3.93 15.49 11.08
N ILE A 141 -4.80 14.60 10.61
CA ILE A 141 -5.54 14.73 9.36
C ILE A 141 -7.02 14.80 9.70
N ASP A 142 -7.65 15.93 9.44
CA ASP A 142 -9.08 16.13 9.65
C ASP A 142 -9.89 15.57 8.47
N ILE A 143 -10.87 14.73 8.77
CA ILE A 143 -11.84 14.23 7.80
C ILE A 143 -12.99 15.23 7.77
N ASP A 144 -12.77 16.36 7.10
CA ASP A 144 -13.85 17.31 6.84
C ASP A 144 -14.95 16.57 6.06
N SER A 145 -16.12 16.40 6.67
CA SER A 145 -17.25 15.67 6.09
C SER A 145 -17.65 16.23 4.73
N ASP A 146 -17.46 17.53 4.52
CA ASP A 146 -17.76 18.20 3.25
C ASP A 146 -16.74 17.83 2.16
N ALA A 147 -15.53 17.40 2.51
CA ALA A 147 -14.49 17.02 1.54
C ALA A 147 -14.77 15.67 0.85
N LEU A 148 -15.61 14.83 1.45
CA LEU A 148 -16.02 13.55 0.88
C LEU A 148 -17.03 13.72 -0.25
N ASP A 149 -17.88 14.76 -0.20
CA ASP A 149 -18.82 15.08 -1.27
C ASP A 149 -18.19 15.88 -2.43
N MET A 150 -16.92 16.28 -2.27
CA MET A 150 -16.20 17.04 -3.28
C MET A 150 -15.65 16.17 -4.42
N ARG A 151 -15.53 16.78 -5.61
CA ARG A 151 -14.86 16.15 -6.76
C ARG A 151 -13.42 15.77 -6.39
N PRO A 152 -12.83 14.70 -6.99
CA PRO A 152 -11.50 14.20 -6.63
C PRO A 152 -10.38 15.27 -6.60
N ALA A 153 -10.42 16.22 -7.54
CA ALA A 153 -9.44 17.31 -7.62
C ALA A 153 -9.57 18.33 -6.45
N GLN A 154 -10.78 18.53 -5.92
CA GLN A 154 -11.04 19.40 -4.77
C GLN A 154 -10.71 18.70 -3.45
N ARG A 155 -11.06 17.41 -3.34
CA ARG A 155 -10.69 16.56 -2.19
C ARG A 155 -9.17 16.53 -1.96
N LYS A 156 -8.38 16.37 -3.02
CA LYS A 156 -6.90 16.43 -2.97
C LYS A 156 -6.33 17.75 -2.43
N ARG A 157 -7.07 18.86 -2.49
CA ARG A 157 -6.61 20.17 -1.99
C ARG A 157 -6.86 20.35 -0.48
N LYS A 158 -7.92 19.74 0.05
CA LYS A 158 -8.27 19.80 1.49
C LYS A 158 -7.51 18.76 2.32
N LEU A 159 -7.28 17.57 1.78
CA LEU A 159 -6.49 16.53 2.42
C LEU A 159 -4.98 16.85 2.33
N ARG A 160 -4.47 17.58 3.30
CA ARG A 160 -3.04 17.87 3.45
C ARG A 160 -2.49 17.17 4.67
N THR A 161 -1.27 16.66 4.54
CA THR A 161 -0.50 16.20 5.67
C THR A 161 -0.27 17.38 6.63
N PRO A 162 -0.53 17.20 7.94
CA PRO A 162 -0.30 18.22 8.95
C PRO A 162 1.16 18.68 8.91
N ARG A 163 1.34 20.00 9.05
CA ARG A 163 2.66 20.61 9.16
C ARG A 163 2.97 20.86 10.62
N THR A 164 3.98 20.18 11.13
CA THR A 164 4.47 20.42 12.49
C THR A 164 5.63 21.40 12.45
N PHE A 165 5.77 22.18 13.53
CA PHE A 165 6.85 23.15 13.64
C PHE A 165 8.17 22.42 13.94
N ASN A 166 9.10 22.45 12.99
CA ASN A 166 10.41 21.86 13.19
C ASN A 166 11.33 22.86 13.89
N LYS A 167 11.64 22.59 15.17
CA LYS A 167 12.52 23.46 15.98
C LYS A 167 13.94 23.57 15.42
N ALA A 168 14.44 22.57 14.72
CA ALA A 168 15.80 22.57 14.17
C ALA A 168 15.94 23.45 12.94
N THR A 169 14.90 23.53 12.09
CA THR A 169 14.92 24.35 10.87
C THR A 169 14.19 25.68 11.02
N GLY A 170 13.42 25.86 12.10
CA GLY A 170 12.56 27.03 12.31
C GLY A 170 11.34 27.08 11.39
N ASN A 171 11.08 26.03 10.62
CA ASN A 171 10.04 26.00 9.60
C ASN A 171 8.95 24.97 9.92
N HIS A 172 7.73 25.27 9.49
CA HIS A 172 6.66 24.28 9.44
C HIS A 172 6.93 23.25 8.35
N SER A 173 6.99 21.98 8.72
CA SER A 173 7.37 20.88 7.84
C SER A 173 6.40 19.71 7.97
N THR A 174 6.19 18.96 6.90
CA THR A 174 5.46 17.68 6.92
C THR A 174 6.37 16.51 7.29
N THR A 175 7.62 16.78 7.66
CA THR A 175 8.68 15.77 7.78
C THR A 175 8.45 14.81 8.93
N GLU A 176 7.75 15.23 9.99
CA GLU A 176 7.41 14.40 11.14
C GLU A 176 6.45 13.27 10.78
N HIS A 177 5.46 13.56 9.93
CA HIS A 177 4.49 12.59 9.44
C HIS A 177 4.90 11.96 8.10
N ALA A 178 6.11 12.24 7.62
CA ALA A 178 6.59 11.66 6.38
C ALA A 178 6.80 10.15 6.54
N PHE A 179 6.33 9.38 5.57
CA PHE A 179 6.57 7.94 5.47
C PHE A 179 8.03 7.67 5.04
N SER A 180 8.95 7.93 5.96
CA SER A 180 10.40 7.87 5.77
C SER A 180 11.02 6.79 6.63
N ILE A 181 12.22 6.32 6.27
CA ILE A 181 12.96 5.33 7.06
C ILE A 181 13.30 5.85 8.46
N ASN A 182 13.52 7.15 8.61
CA ASN A 182 13.86 7.75 9.90
C ASN A 182 12.68 7.72 10.88
N ASN A 183 11.45 7.82 10.38
CA ASN A 183 10.25 7.85 11.21
C ASN A 183 9.62 6.45 11.36
N TRP A 184 9.65 5.65 10.29
CA TRP A 184 8.89 4.39 10.17
C TRP A 184 9.76 3.16 9.90
N GLY A 185 11.08 3.31 9.88
CA GLY A 185 12.00 2.21 9.56
C GLY A 185 11.95 1.07 10.57
N SER A 186 11.86 1.38 11.87
CA SER A 186 11.73 0.37 12.94
C SER A 186 10.41 -0.40 12.82
N VAL A 187 9.29 0.31 12.68
CA VAL A 187 7.94 -0.27 12.50
C VAL A 187 7.90 -1.17 11.27
N THR A 188 8.38 -0.68 10.12
CA THR A 188 8.44 -1.46 8.88
C THR A 188 9.31 -2.72 9.05
N THR A 189 10.43 -2.62 9.78
CA THR A 189 11.31 -3.77 10.06
C THR A 189 10.62 -4.81 10.93
N SER A 190 9.88 -4.40 11.96
CA SER A 190 9.08 -5.30 12.79
C SER A 190 8.05 -6.07 11.96
N TYR A 191 7.36 -5.39 11.03
CA TYR A 191 6.46 -6.06 10.09
C TYR A 191 7.18 -7.01 9.14
N VAL A 192 8.37 -6.67 8.63
CA VAL A 192 9.17 -7.59 7.80
C VAL A 192 9.45 -8.89 8.54
N ILE A 193 9.82 -8.81 9.81
CA ILE A 193 10.05 -9.99 10.65
C ILE A 193 8.76 -10.80 10.81
N GLY A 194 7.63 -10.14 11.11
CA GLY A 194 6.32 -10.79 11.26
C GLY A 194 5.85 -11.50 9.99
N VAL A 195 5.92 -10.82 8.84
CA VAL A 195 5.52 -11.35 7.54
C VAL A 195 6.42 -12.52 7.11
N LYS A 196 7.74 -12.41 7.29
CA LYS A 196 8.67 -13.50 6.95
C LYS A 196 8.42 -14.78 7.73
N LYS A 197 7.99 -14.68 8.99
CA LYS A 197 7.63 -15.85 9.82
C LYS A 197 6.45 -16.66 9.25
N LYS A 198 5.65 -16.10 8.35
CA LYS A 198 4.53 -16.80 7.69
C LYS A 198 4.97 -17.79 6.61
N GLY A 199 6.19 -17.65 6.10
CA GLY A 199 6.73 -18.53 5.08
C GLY A 199 6.18 -18.30 3.67
N GLU A 200 6.80 -18.97 2.71
CA GLU A 200 6.59 -18.69 1.27
C GLU A 200 5.19 -19.05 0.77
N SER A 201 4.57 -20.12 1.28
CA SER A 201 3.21 -20.51 0.86
C SER A 201 2.21 -19.40 1.16
N PHE A 202 2.30 -18.83 2.37
CA PHE A 202 1.45 -17.72 2.77
C PHE A 202 1.62 -16.51 1.85
N LEU A 203 2.86 -16.13 1.52
CA LEU A 203 3.15 -14.99 0.64
C LEU A 203 2.59 -15.21 -0.76
N ARG A 204 2.73 -16.42 -1.30
CA ARG A 204 2.21 -16.80 -2.61
C ARG A 204 0.67 -16.75 -2.65
N GLU A 205 0.02 -17.28 -1.62
CA GLU A 205 -1.44 -17.22 -1.47
C GLU A 205 -1.95 -15.78 -1.35
N THR A 206 -1.34 -14.96 -0.49
CA THR A 206 -1.69 -13.54 -0.34
C THR A 206 -1.51 -12.77 -1.64
N THR A 207 -0.43 -13.04 -2.38
CA THR A 207 -0.20 -12.47 -3.71
C THR A 207 -1.28 -12.90 -4.69
N SER A 208 -1.66 -14.18 -4.70
CA SER A 208 -2.76 -14.70 -5.52
C SER A 208 -4.09 -14.03 -5.21
N MET A 209 -4.41 -13.81 -3.93
CA MET A 209 -5.62 -13.09 -3.51
C MET A 209 -5.64 -11.65 -4.02
N ALA A 210 -4.54 -10.92 -3.86
CA ALA A 210 -4.43 -9.55 -4.39
C ALA A 210 -4.58 -9.50 -5.92
N TRP A 211 -3.97 -10.44 -6.65
CA TRP A 211 -4.17 -10.54 -8.11
C TRP A 211 -5.62 -10.86 -8.49
N LYS A 212 -6.32 -11.71 -7.74
CA LYS A 212 -7.75 -11.98 -7.97
C LYS A 212 -8.59 -10.72 -7.76
N LEU A 213 -8.32 -9.95 -6.70
CA LEU A 213 -9.00 -8.67 -6.43
C LEU A 213 -8.78 -7.68 -7.57
N LEU A 214 -7.55 -7.60 -8.07
CA LEU A 214 -7.19 -6.72 -9.18
C LEU A 214 -7.96 -7.04 -10.46
N LYS A 215 -8.02 -8.33 -10.83
CA LYS A 215 -8.78 -8.79 -12.00
C LYS A 215 -10.27 -8.51 -11.86
N LYS A 216 -10.84 -8.69 -10.66
CA LYS A 216 -12.24 -8.34 -10.37
C LYS A 216 -12.48 -6.83 -10.42
N SER A 217 -11.50 -5.99 -10.06
CA SER A 217 -11.61 -4.52 -10.12
C SER A 217 -11.66 -3.99 -11.56
N GLY A 218 -11.08 -4.69 -12.54
CA GLY A 218 -11.27 -4.39 -13.97
C GLY A 218 -12.73 -4.54 -14.43
N ASN A 219 -13.54 -5.30 -13.68
CA ASN A 219 -14.94 -5.64 -13.95
C ASN A 219 -15.92 -5.17 -12.85
N ALA A 220 -15.64 -4.04 -12.16
CA ALA A 220 -16.54 -3.37 -11.20
C ALA A 220 -16.68 -3.94 -9.77
N ALA A 221 -15.71 -4.69 -9.22
CA ALA A 221 -15.87 -5.34 -7.91
C ALA A 221 -15.38 -4.58 -6.65
N LEU A 222 -14.55 -3.53 -6.76
CA LEU A 222 -14.00 -2.87 -5.56
C LEU A 222 -15.07 -2.22 -4.67
N ARG A 223 -16.21 -1.83 -5.27
CA ARG A 223 -17.36 -1.30 -4.50
C ARG A 223 -18.13 -2.39 -3.75
N LYS A 224 -18.28 -3.58 -4.35
CA LYS A 224 -19.00 -4.71 -3.75
C LYS A 224 -18.27 -5.29 -2.54
N TYR A 225 -16.93 -5.30 -2.54
CA TYR A 225 -16.14 -5.85 -1.42
C TYR A 225 -16.10 -4.93 -0.18
N ILE A 226 -16.37 -3.63 -0.34
CA ILE A 226 -16.49 -2.69 0.79
C ILE A 226 -17.94 -2.61 1.29
N SER A 227 -18.92 -3.09 0.51
CA SER A 227 -20.27 -3.39 0.98
C SER A 227 -20.29 -4.81 1.56
N LEU A 228 -19.76 -4.98 2.76
CA LEU A 228 -20.18 -6.13 3.58
C LEU A 228 -21.68 -5.93 3.85
N ASN A 229 -22.47 -6.94 3.48
CA ASN A 229 -23.94 -7.01 3.42
C ASN A 229 -24.54 -6.55 2.08
N ASP A 230 -24.58 -7.45 1.10
CA ASP A 230 -25.84 -8.02 0.64
C ASP A 230 -25.58 -9.24 -0.26
N GLU A 231 -26.50 -10.20 -0.16
CA GLU A 231 -26.42 -11.61 -0.54
C GLU A 231 -26.08 -11.90 -2.02
N ASP A 232 -25.52 -13.11 -2.20
CA ASP A 232 -25.35 -13.98 -3.37
C ASP A 232 -25.58 -13.47 -4.80
N GLU A 233 -24.65 -13.82 -5.69
CA GLU A 233 -24.96 -14.52 -6.94
C GLU A 233 -23.67 -15.07 -7.59
N GLU A 234 -23.64 -16.38 -7.83
CA GLU A 234 -22.65 -17.07 -8.65
C GLU A 234 -22.84 -16.68 -10.12
N GLU A 235 -21.88 -15.95 -10.70
CA GLU A 235 -21.78 -15.87 -12.16
C GLU A 235 -20.58 -16.66 -12.68
N ASN A 236 -20.94 -17.69 -13.43
CA ASN A 236 -20.12 -18.57 -14.24
C ASN A 236 -19.36 -17.77 -15.30
N ILE A 237 -18.02 -17.75 -15.24
CA ILE A 237 -17.18 -17.02 -16.22
C ILE A 237 -16.42 -18.01 -17.10
N ASP A 238 -16.74 -17.93 -18.39
CA ASP A 238 -16.12 -18.63 -19.51
C ASP A 238 -14.61 -18.31 -19.62
N GLN A 239 -13.79 -19.37 -19.73
CA GLN A 239 -12.33 -19.31 -19.63
C GLN A 239 -11.61 -18.82 -20.91
N HIS A 240 -12.34 -18.39 -21.95
CA HIS A 240 -11.75 -18.25 -23.27
C HIS A 240 -11.20 -16.86 -23.65
N CYS A 241 -11.21 -15.88 -22.75
CA CYS A 241 -10.69 -14.52 -23.03
C CYS A 241 -9.49 -14.15 -22.14
N MET A 242 -8.46 -15.00 -22.09
CA MET A 242 -7.18 -14.69 -21.43
C MET A 242 -5.96 -15.06 -22.28
N LEU A 243 -5.71 -14.30 -23.34
CA LEU A 243 -4.37 -14.13 -23.91
C LEU A 243 -4.19 -12.66 -24.28
N TRP A 244 -2.95 -12.18 -24.17
CA TRP A 244 -2.40 -10.82 -24.32
C TRP A 244 -2.24 -10.04 -23.01
#